data_AF-A0A2E2VT50-F1
#
_entry.id   AF-A0A2E2VT50-F1
#
_cell.length_a   1.000
_cell.length_b   1.000
_cell.length_c   1.000
_cell.angle_alpha   90.00
_cell.angle_beta   90.00
_cell.angle_gamma   90.00
#
_symmetry.space_group_name_H-M   'P 1'
#
loop_
_entity.id
_entity.type
_entity.pdbx_description
1 polymer ?
#
loop_
_entity_poly.entity_id
_entity_poly.type
_entity_poly.pdbx_seq_one_letter_code
_entity_poly.pdbx_strand_id
1 'polypeptide(L)'
;MEKIKKVVFSVAVVGLTLPTVVFAQFKNPLKSDLSSVAGFTEAFLKAAVFILFPIAVVFVVYSGFLFVAAQGNSEELAKAKRNFFWTIIGVALLLGAWALAVLIKGTIDPILGGA
;
A
#
# COMPACT_ATOMS: atom_id res chain seq x y z
N MET A 1 27.49 -47.17 30.08
CA MET A 1 26.26 -47.10 29.25
C MET A 1 25.63 -45.70 29.17
N GLU A 2 25.95 -44.76 30.07
CA GLU A 2 25.32 -43.42 30.10
C GLU A 2 25.68 -42.48 28.92
N LYS A 3 26.93 -42.54 28.43
CA LYS A 3 27.37 -41.67 27.32
C LYS A 3 26.62 -41.96 26.01
N ILE A 4 26.35 -43.23 25.71
CA ILE A 4 25.66 -43.67 24.49
C ILE A 4 24.20 -43.20 24.50
N LYS A 5 23.51 -43.30 25.65
CA LYS A 5 22.13 -42.79 25.78
C LYS A 5 22.05 -41.27 25.57
N LYS A 6 23.03 -40.50 26.05
CA LYS A 6 23.10 -39.05 25.81
C LYS A 6 23.33 -38.71 24.33
N VAL A 7 24.22 -39.43 23.64
CA VAL A 7 24.46 -39.22 22.20
C VAL A 7 23.23 -39.55 21.37
N VAL A 8 22.57 -40.68 21.64
CA VAL A 8 21.33 -41.06 20.95
C VAL A 8 20.20 -40.06 21.23
N PHE A 9 20.10 -39.55 22.46
CA PHE A 9 19.13 -38.52 22.83
C PHE A 9 19.40 -37.18 22.12
N SER A 10 20.66 -36.73 22.05
CA SER A 10 21.03 -35.51 21.31
C SER A 10 20.78 -35.63 19.81
N VAL A 11 21.08 -36.78 19.21
CA VAL A 11 20.79 -37.04 17.78
C VAL A 11 19.28 -37.12 17.53
N ALA A 12 18.49 -37.69 18.45
CA ALA A 12 17.03 -37.70 18.36
C ALA A 12 16.42 -36.29 18.49
N VAL A 13 16.97 -35.43 19.37
CA VAL A 13 16.53 -34.03 19.51
C VAL A 13 16.86 -33.22 18.24
N VAL A 14 18.05 -33.40 17.66
CA VAL A 14 18.40 -32.77 16.38
C VAL A 14 17.51 -33.32 15.25
N GLY A 15 17.25 -34.62 15.23
CA GLY A 15 16.35 -35.26 14.26
C GLY A 15 14.91 -34.75 14.31
N LEU A 16 14.41 -34.37 15.50
CA LEU A 16 13.06 -33.83 15.72
C LEU A 16 12.94 -32.32 15.48
N THR A 17 14.05 -31.58 15.47
CA THR A 17 14.05 -30.15 15.11
C THR A 17 14.32 -29.90 13.62
N LEU A 18 14.78 -30.90 12.86
CA LEU A 18 14.92 -30.82 11.40
C LEU A 18 13.60 -30.60 10.65
N PRO A 19 12.46 -31.24 11.00
CA PRO A 19 11.19 -31.02 10.31
C PRO A 19 10.69 -29.58 10.46
N THR A 20 10.92 -28.92 11.61
CA THR A 20 10.42 -27.56 11.85
C THR A 20 11.14 -26.50 11.00
N VAL A 21 12.42 -26.69 10.67
CA VAL A 21 13.14 -25.82 9.73
C VAL A 21 12.77 -26.06 8.27
N VAL A 22 12.21 -27.23 7.92
CA VAL A 22 11.75 -27.54 6.54
C VAL A 22 10.33 -26.98 6.31
N PHE A 23 9.43 -27.07 7.29
CA PHE A 23 8.09 -26.47 7.20
C PHE A 23 8.08 -24.93 7.34
N ALA A 24 9.19 -24.32 7.77
CA ALA A 24 9.33 -22.86 7.85
C ALA A 24 9.76 -22.17 6.54
N GLN A 25 10.05 -22.92 5.47
CA GLN A 25 10.61 -22.38 4.22
C GLN A 25 9.55 -22.01 3.18
N PHE A 26 8.34 -21.60 3.60
CA PHE A 26 7.35 -21.11 2.64
C PHE A 26 7.86 -19.83 1.96
N LYS A 27 8.56 -20.01 0.83
CA LYS A 27 9.08 -18.94 0.00
C LYS A 27 7.90 -18.38 -0.78
N ASN A 28 7.36 -17.28 -0.27
CA ASN A 28 6.24 -16.58 -0.87
C ASN A 28 6.52 -16.36 -2.38
N PRO A 29 5.66 -16.85 -3.29
CA PRO A 29 5.85 -16.66 -4.74
C PRO A 29 5.67 -15.20 -5.17
N LEU A 30 5.05 -14.39 -4.31
CA LEU A 30 5.14 -12.94 -4.33
C LEU A 30 6.39 -12.59 -3.53
N LYS A 31 7.35 -11.86 -4.13
CA LYS A 31 8.66 -11.46 -3.55
C LYS A 31 8.69 -11.43 -2.02
N SER A 32 9.80 -11.83 -1.40
CA SER A 32 9.97 -11.91 0.08
C SER A 32 9.54 -10.66 0.85
N ASP A 33 9.53 -9.49 0.21
CA ASP A 33 9.13 -8.22 0.80
C ASP A 33 7.59 -8.04 0.90
N LEU A 34 6.82 -8.92 0.26
CA LEU A 34 5.35 -8.96 0.24
C LEU A 34 4.78 -10.09 1.10
N SER A 35 5.61 -10.82 1.84
CA SER A 35 5.16 -11.96 2.67
C SER A 35 4.51 -11.56 3.99
N SER A 36 4.44 -10.26 4.28
CA SER A 36 3.67 -9.71 5.40
C SER A 36 2.46 -8.92 4.89
N VAL A 37 1.37 -8.92 5.66
CA VAL A 37 0.18 -8.10 5.38
C VAL A 37 0.57 -6.62 5.22
N ALA A 38 1.55 -6.15 5.99
CA ALA A 38 2.09 -4.80 5.89
C ALA A 38 2.79 -4.55 4.54
N GLY A 39 3.69 -5.45 4.11
CA GLY A 39 4.42 -5.30 2.84
C GLY A 39 3.52 -5.42 1.61
N PHE A 40 2.54 -6.32 1.65
CA PHE A 40 1.50 -6.40 0.62
C PHE A 40 0.68 -5.10 0.53
N THR A 41 0.25 -4.57 1.69
CA THR A 41 -0.53 -3.33 1.75
C THR A 41 0.27 -2.16 1.20
N GLU A 42 1.55 -2.04 1.55
CA GLU A 42 2.41 -0.98 1.03
C GLU A 42 2.58 -1.05 -0.49
N ALA A 43 2.82 -2.24 -1.04
CA ALA A 43 2.94 -2.43 -2.48
C ALA A 43 1.63 -2.14 -3.22
N PHE A 44 0.50 -2.56 -2.65
CA PHE A 44 -0.82 -2.26 -3.19
C PHE A 44 -1.11 -0.77 -3.19
N LEU A 45 -0.85 -0.06 -2.09
CA LEU A 45 -1.02 1.40 -2.03
C LEU A 45 -0.12 2.11 -3.04
N LYS A 46 1.15 1.70 -3.17
CA LYS A 46 2.06 2.27 -4.17
C LYS A 46 1.54 2.08 -5.59
N ALA A 47 1.06 0.87 -5.92
CA ALA A 47 0.48 0.58 -7.23
C ALA A 47 -0.82 1.38 -7.48
N ALA A 48 -1.69 1.49 -6.47
CA ALA A 48 -2.91 2.27 -6.56
C ALA A 48 -2.62 3.75 -6.79
N VAL A 49 -1.73 4.36 -6.01
CA VAL A 49 -1.35 5.78 -6.15
C VAL A 49 -0.72 6.05 -7.53
N PHE A 50 0.14 5.14 -8.01
CA PHE A 50 0.76 5.27 -9.33
C PHE A 50 -0.27 5.36 -10.47
N ILE A 51 -1.40 4.67 -10.35
CA ILE A 51 -2.48 4.68 -11.35
C ILE A 51 -3.44 5.85 -11.10
N LEU A 52 -3.78 6.15 -9.85
CA LEU A 52 -4.75 7.20 -9.50
C LEU A 52 -4.26 8.61 -9.83
N PHE A 53 -2.96 8.88 -9.68
CA PHE A 53 -2.40 10.21 -9.91
C PHE A 53 -2.60 10.72 -11.35
N PRO A 54 -2.21 9.98 -12.42
CA PRO A 54 -2.45 10.40 -13.79
C PRO A 54 -3.94 10.48 -14.13
N ILE A 55 -4.76 9.58 -13.57
CA ILE A 55 -6.23 9.63 -13.75
C ILE A 55 -6.80 10.94 -13.20
N ALA A 56 -6.38 11.35 -12.00
CA ALA A 56 -6.82 12.61 -11.40
C ALA A 56 -6.48 13.82 -12.29
N VAL A 57 -5.29 13.85 -12.88
CA VAL A 57 -4.88 14.91 -13.83
C VAL A 57 -5.79 14.94 -15.05
N VAL A 58 -6.10 13.79 -15.64
CA VAL A 58 -7.02 13.69 -16.80
C VAL A 58 -8.40 14.22 -16.43
N PHE A 59 -8.94 13.87 -15.26
CA PHE A 59 -10.24 14.37 -14.82
C PHE A 59 -10.27 15.89 -14.60
N VAL A 60 -9.19 16.47 -14.06
CA VAL A 60 -9.06 17.93 -13.93
C VAL A 60 -9.12 18.59 -15.31
N VAL A 61 -8.32 18.09 -16.26
CA VAL A 61 -8.30 18.63 -17.62
C VAL A 61 -9.67 18.46 -18.32
N TYR A 62 -10.30 17.29 -18.19
CA TYR A 62 -11.63 17.03 -18.73
C TYR A 62 -12.69 17.97 -18.16
N SER A 63 -12.66 18.23 -16.85
CA SER A 63 -13.57 19.19 -16.23
C SER A 63 -13.40 20.61 -16.78
N GLY A 64 -12.16 21.01 -17.07
CA GLY A 64 -11.84 22.28 -17.73
C GLY A 64 -12.39 22.35 -19.16
N PHE A 65 -12.24 21.28 -19.94
CA PHE A 65 -12.83 21.20 -21.28
C PHE A 65 -14.34 21.33 -21.26
N LEU A 66 -15.02 20.73 -20.27
CA LEU A 66 -16.47 20.80 -20.14
C LEU A 66 -16.96 22.24 -19.89
N PHE A 67 -16.19 23.06 -19.16
CA PHE A 67 -16.50 24.49 -19.01
C PHE A 67 -16.39 25.27 -20.30
N VAL A 68 -15.36 24.98 -21.12
CA VAL A 68 -15.16 25.63 -22.42
C VAL A 68 -16.26 25.19 -23.40
N ALA A 69 -16.60 23.90 -23.42
CA ALA A 69 -17.62 23.33 -24.28
C ALA A 69 -19.03 23.84 -23.96
N ALA A 70 -19.31 24.22 -22.72
CA ALA A 70 -20.62 24.72 -22.32
C ALA A 70 -21.01 26.04 -22.99
N GLN A 71 -20.04 26.84 -23.49
CA GLN A 71 -20.26 28.04 -24.33
C GLN A 71 -21.34 29.03 -23.82
N GLY A 72 -21.59 29.10 -22.50
CA GLY A 72 -22.61 29.97 -21.92
C GLY A 72 -24.01 29.37 -21.79
N ASN A 73 -24.23 28.12 -22.24
CA ASN A 73 -25.47 27.39 -21.94
C ASN A 73 -25.55 27.11 -20.43
N SER A 74 -26.61 27.59 -19.79
CA SER A 74 -26.82 27.48 -18.34
C SER A 74 -26.88 26.03 -17.85
N GLU A 75 -27.45 25.12 -18.65
CA GLU A 75 -27.59 23.71 -18.29
C GLU A 75 -26.23 22.98 -18.33
N GLU A 76 -25.47 23.17 -19.41
CA GLU A 76 -24.15 22.57 -19.57
C GLU A 76 -23.14 23.17 -18.58
N LEU A 77 -23.25 24.46 -18.26
CA LEU A 77 -22.45 25.09 -17.20
C LEU A 77 -22.75 24.50 -15.82
N ALA A 78 -24.01 24.20 -15.52
CA ALA A 78 -24.37 23.54 -14.26
C ALA A 78 -23.77 22.12 -14.17
N LYS A 79 -23.77 21.37 -15.29
CA LYS A 79 -23.10 20.06 -15.39
C LYS A 79 -21.58 20.19 -15.21
N ALA A 80 -20.95 21.15 -15.88
CA ALA A 80 -19.52 21.43 -15.78
C ALA A 80 -19.10 21.73 -14.34
N LYS A 81 -19.83 22.62 -13.66
CA LYS A 81 -19.60 22.94 -12.24
C LYS A 81 -19.71 21.71 -11.35
N ARG A 82 -20.77 20.92 -11.50
CA ARG A 82 -20.95 19.69 -10.71
C ARG A 82 -19.79 18.72 -10.92
N ASN A 83 -19.39 18.51 -12.17
CA ASN A 83 -18.26 17.62 -12.49
C ASN A 83 -16.94 18.12 -11.89
N PHE A 84 -16.71 19.43 -11.94
CA PHE A 84 -15.55 20.07 -11.34
C PHE A 84 -15.51 19.92 -9.82
N PHE A 85 -16.64 20.12 -9.13
CA PHE A 85 -16.73 19.90 -7.68
C PHE A 85 -16.35 18.46 -7.30
N TRP A 86 -16.89 17.47 -8.02
CA TRP A 86 -16.52 16.06 -7.78
C TRP A 86 -15.04 15.79 -8.07
N THR A 87 -14.50 16.41 -9.11
CA THR A 87 -13.07 16.29 -9.44
C THR A 87 -12.19 16.89 -8.34
N ILE A 88 -12.53 18.06 -7.81
CA ILE A 88 -11.82 18.69 -6.68
C ILE A 88 -11.90 17.80 -5.44
N ILE A 89 -13.06 17.24 -5.13
CA ILE A 89 -13.21 16.35 -3.97
C ILE A 89 -12.31 15.11 -4.13
N GLY A 90 -12.26 14.51 -5.32
CA GLY A 90 -11.38 13.37 -5.60
C GLY A 90 -9.89 13.71 -5.43
N VAL A 91 -9.46 14.86 -5.95
CA VAL A 91 -8.08 15.34 -5.79
C VAL A 91 -7.77 15.66 -4.33
N ALA A 92 -8.67 16.34 -3.63
CA ALA A 92 -8.53 16.67 -2.22
C ALA A 92 -8.43 15.42 -1.34
N LEU A 93 -9.17 14.35 -1.66
CA LEU A 93 -9.09 13.08 -0.96
C LEU A 93 -7.73 12.40 -1.18
N LEU A 94 -7.22 12.39 -2.41
CA LEU A 94 -5.89 11.87 -2.76
C LEU A 94 -4.79 12.60 -2.00
N LEU A 95 -4.79 13.93 -2.03
CA LEU A 95 -3.80 14.76 -1.34
C LEU A 95 -3.95 14.68 0.18
N GLY A 96 -5.20 14.63 0.68
CA GLY A 96 -5.50 14.50 2.11
C GLY A 96 -5.02 13.18 2.69
N ALA A 97 -5.23 12.06 1.98
CA ALA A 97 -4.72 10.76 2.38
C ALA A 97 -3.19 10.74 2.45
N TRP A 98 -2.51 11.37 1.48
CA TRP A 98 -1.06 11.48 1.49
C TRP A 98 -0.55 12.37 2.63
N ALA A 99 -1.18 13.52 2.85
CA ALA A 99 -0.83 14.43 3.95
C ALA A 99 -0.96 13.74 5.32
N LEU A 100 -2.06 13.01 5.56
CA LEU A 100 -2.25 12.24 6.78
C LEU A 100 -1.19 11.15 6.93
N ALA A 101 -0.85 10.43 5.85
CA ALA A 101 0.20 9.41 5.89
C ALA A 101 1.57 10.00 6.25
N VAL A 102 1.91 11.18 5.74
CA VAL A 102 3.16 11.89 6.07
C VAL A 102 3.16 12.33 7.54
N LEU A 103 2.05 12.88 8.05
CA LEU A 103 1.93 13.29 9.45
C LEU A 103 2.10 12.10 10.40
N ILE A 104 1.50 10.95 10.07
CA ILE A 104 1.61 9.73 10.87
C ILE A 104 3.07 9.24 10.87
N LYS A 105 3.70 9.15 9.70
CA LYS A 105 5.12 8.76 9.60
C LYS A 105 6.03 9.69 10.39
N GLY A 106 5.86 11.01 10.23
CA GLY A 106 6.63 12.01 10.97
C GLY A 106 6.44 11.94 12.48
N THR A 107 5.36 11.34 12.98
CA THR A 107 5.14 11.12 14.42
C THR A 107 5.74 9.80 14.88
N ILE A 108 5.68 8.76 14.05
CA ILE A 108 6.13 7.40 14.39
C ILE A 108 7.65 7.25 14.25
N ASP A 109 8.26 7.83 13.22
CA ASP A 109 9.69 7.67 12.93
C ASP A 109 10.59 8.16 14.10
N PRO A 110 10.30 9.30 14.78
CA PRO A 110 11.05 9.72 15.97
C PRO A 110 10.88 8.78 17.17
N ILE A 111 9.73 8.11 17.29
CA ILE A 111 9.43 7.20 18.42
C ILE A 111 10.10 5.83 18.21
N LEU A 112 10.21 5.38 16.96
CA LEU A 112 10.84 4.09 16.61
C LEU A 112 12.37 4.17 16.48
N GLY A 113 13.00 5.30 16.82
CA GLY A 113 14.44 5.49 16.73
C GLY A 113 14.94 5.62 15.29
N GLY A 114 14.09 6.08 14.37
CA GLY A 114 14.44 6.42 12.99
C GLY A 114 15.09 7.80 12.84
N ALA A 115 15.89 8.20 13.84
CA ALA A 115 16.94 9.21 13.90
C ALA A 115 17.35 9.35 15.37
#